data_AF-I3S9D3-F1
#
_entry.id   AF-I3S9D3-F1
#
_cell.length_a   1.000
_cell.length_b   1.000
_cell.length_c   1.000
_cell.angle_alpha   90.00
_cell.angle_beta   90.00
_cell.angle_gamma   90.00
#
_symmetry.space_group_name_H-M   'P 1'
#
loop_
_entity.id
_entity.type
_entity.pdbx_description
1 polymer ?
#
loop_
_entity_poly.entity_id
_entity_poly.type
_entity_poly.pdbx_seq_one_letter_code
_entity_poly.pdbx_strand_id
1 'polypeptide(L)'
;MTRGRRREHYQWNMDIIGVPGVMAEAELISSIVTLFKRIGITESDVGFKVSSRKVLQEVLRCYSIPENLFGKVCIIIDKIEEIPIDEIKKELKAAGLSQEAVLELLQVLSVKSLTELEERLGNSGEAIADLKELFSLAEKFGYSKWLQFDASVVRGLAYYTGIVFE
;
A
#
# COMPACT_ATOMS: atom_id res chain seq x y z
N MET A 1 -21.57 -16.59 17.24
CA MET A 1 -20.85 -16.32 15.97
C MET A 1 -21.77 -16.61 14.80
N THR A 2 -22.18 -15.61 14.04
CA THR A 2 -22.91 -15.83 12.78
C THR A 2 -21.98 -16.49 11.77
N ARG A 3 -22.19 -17.77 11.48
CA ARG A 3 -21.55 -18.49 10.38
C ARG A 3 -22.27 -18.14 9.07
N GLY A 4 -21.52 -17.70 8.05
CA GLY A 4 -22.04 -17.37 6.72
C GLY A 4 -21.49 -16.06 6.17
N ARG A 5 -21.67 -15.82 4.86
CA ARG A 5 -21.25 -14.58 4.20
C ARG A 5 -22.19 -13.45 4.63
N ARG A 6 -21.71 -12.53 5.47
CA ARG A 6 -22.48 -11.36 5.90
C ARG A 6 -22.84 -10.51 4.68
N ARG A 7 -24.10 -10.07 4.63
CA ARG A 7 -24.63 -9.21 3.55
C ARG A 7 -24.79 -7.74 3.98
N GLU A 8 -24.50 -7.43 5.24
CA GLU A 8 -24.55 -6.09 5.81
C GLU A 8 -23.45 -5.90 6.86
N HIS A 9 -22.91 -4.68 6.93
CA HIS A 9 -22.02 -4.23 8.00
C HIS A 9 -22.04 -2.69 8.04
N TYR A 10 -21.69 -2.11 9.19
CA TYR A 10 -21.45 -0.68 9.31
C TYR A 10 -19.98 -0.39 8.97
N GLN A 11 -19.75 0.64 8.17
CA GLN A 11 -18.42 1.12 7.81
C GLN A 11 -18.33 2.61 8.10
N TRP A 12 -17.40 2.98 8.97
CA TRP A 12 -17.04 4.38 9.17
C TRP A 12 -16.16 4.82 8.01
N ASN A 13 -16.61 5.82 7.27
CA ASN A 13 -15.87 6.41 6.15
C ASN A 13 -15.40 7.80 6.54
N MET A 14 -14.17 8.13 6.15
CA MET A 14 -13.56 9.44 6.31
C MET A 14 -12.83 9.78 5.02
N ASP A 15 -13.16 10.94 4.45
CA ASP A 15 -12.60 11.41 3.18
C ASP A 15 -12.18 12.88 3.33
N ILE A 16 -11.02 13.21 2.79
CA ILE A 16 -10.53 14.59 2.70
C ILE A 16 -10.39 14.92 1.22
N ILE A 17 -11.09 15.97 0.77
CA ILE A 17 -11.15 16.36 -0.64
C ILE A 17 -10.47 17.72 -0.82
N GLY A 18 -9.68 17.85 -1.89
CA GLY A 18 -9.05 19.12 -2.27
C GLY A 18 -7.74 19.42 -1.55
N VAL A 19 -7.10 18.43 -0.94
CA VAL A 19 -5.79 18.56 -0.29
C VAL A 19 -4.73 17.86 -1.15
N PRO A 20 -3.73 18.60 -1.66
CA PRO A 20 -2.61 18.00 -2.37
C PRO A 20 -1.56 17.43 -1.40
N GLY A 21 -0.67 16.59 -1.92
CA GLY A 21 0.39 15.95 -1.13
C GLY A 21 -0.18 14.92 -0.15
N VAL A 22 0.64 14.53 0.84
CA VAL A 22 0.32 13.42 1.76
C VAL A 22 -0.31 13.84 3.11
N MET A 23 -0.66 15.12 3.24
CA MET A 23 -1.24 15.66 4.49
C MET A 23 -2.61 15.05 4.78
N ALA A 24 -3.41 14.77 3.74
CA ALA A 24 -4.71 14.15 3.89
C ALA A 24 -4.59 12.74 4.50
N GLU A 25 -3.67 11.93 3.96
CA GLU A 25 -3.41 10.57 4.44
C GLU A 25 -2.86 10.57 5.86
N ALA A 26 -1.96 11.52 6.19
CA ALA A 26 -1.47 11.68 7.55
C ALA A 26 -2.61 11.98 8.55
N GLU A 27 -3.51 12.90 8.22
CA GLU A 27 -4.64 13.28 9.07
C GLU A 27 -5.68 12.15 9.20
N LEU A 28 -5.93 11.41 8.12
CA LEU A 28 -6.81 10.23 8.13
C LEU A 28 -6.28 9.16 9.09
N ILE A 29 -5.00 8.81 8.99
CA ILE A 29 -4.39 7.81 9.87
C ILE A 29 -4.39 8.32 11.33
N SER A 30 -4.04 9.59 11.55
CA SER A 30 -4.09 10.24 12.87
C SER A 30 -5.48 10.17 13.51
N SER A 31 -6.54 10.34 12.71
CA SER A 31 -7.93 10.24 13.17
C SER A 31 -8.28 8.83 13.63
N ILE A 32 -7.83 7.80 12.90
CA ILE A 32 -8.04 6.39 13.28
C ILE A 32 -7.23 6.05 14.54
N VAL A 33 -5.96 6.49 14.61
CA VAL A 33 -5.12 6.33 15.82
C VAL A 33 -5.77 6.98 17.03
N THR A 34 -6.37 8.17 16.86
CA THR A 34 -7.09 8.87 17.93
C THR A 34 -8.28 8.05 18.42
N LEU A 35 -9.05 7.43 17.51
CA LEU A 35 -10.12 6.51 17.87
C LEU A 35 -9.58 5.31 18.65
N PHE A 36 -8.55 4.63 18.15
CA PHE A 36 -7.93 3.47 18.80
C PHE A 36 -7.47 3.79 20.23
N LYS A 37 -6.75 4.90 20.42
CA LYS A 37 -6.32 5.35 21.74
C LYS A 37 -7.52 5.61 22.67
N ARG A 38 -8.62 6.19 22.17
CA ARG A 38 -9.82 6.46 22.97
C ARG A 38 -10.55 5.19 23.45
N ILE A 39 -10.44 4.11 22.70
CA ILE A 39 -11.04 2.81 23.06
C ILE A 39 -10.05 1.86 23.75
N GLY A 40 -8.85 2.35 24.08
CA GLY A 40 -7.84 1.61 24.84
C GLY A 40 -6.96 0.66 24.00
N ILE A 41 -7.01 0.75 22.67
CA ILE A 41 -6.07 0.06 21.78
C ILE A 41 -4.76 0.86 21.74
N THR A 42 -3.64 0.15 21.72
CA THR A 42 -2.28 0.71 21.74
C THR A 42 -1.47 0.28 20.50
N GLU A 43 -0.32 0.91 20.27
CA GLU A 43 0.60 0.53 19.18
C GLU A 43 1.17 -0.89 19.31
N SER A 44 1.08 -1.51 20.49
CA SER A 44 1.46 -2.92 20.67
C SER A 44 0.36 -3.89 20.26
N ASP A 45 -0.88 -3.42 20.12
CA ASP A 45 -2.03 -4.26 19.74
C ASP A 45 -2.23 -4.27 18.22
N VAL A 46 -2.05 -3.10 17.58
CA VAL A 46 -2.29 -2.90 16.14
C VAL A 46 -1.29 -1.92 15.55
N GLY A 47 -1.12 -1.98 14.23
CA GLY A 47 -0.37 -1.02 13.44
C GLY A 47 -0.96 -0.89 12.04
N PHE A 48 -0.55 0.14 11.32
CA PHE A 48 -0.91 0.42 9.95
C PHE A 48 0.24 0.04 9.05
N LYS A 49 -0.01 -0.87 8.11
CA LYS A 49 0.92 -1.11 7.01
C LYS A 49 0.65 -0.08 5.92
N VAL A 50 1.70 0.55 5.41
CA VAL A 50 1.58 1.63 4.41
C VAL A 50 2.51 1.41 3.23
N SER A 51 1.99 1.75 2.06
CA SER A 51 2.72 1.75 0.79
C SER A 51 2.22 2.87 -0.12
N SER A 52 2.75 2.92 -1.34
CA SER A 52 2.25 3.78 -2.41
C SER A 52 2.10 2.99 -3.69
N ARG A 53 0.98 3.18 -4.38
CA ARG A 53 0.78 2.64 -5.72
C ARG A 53 1.78 3.17 -6.74
N LYS A 54 2.34 4.35 -6.49
CA LYS A 54 3.41 4.92 -7.31
C LYS A 54 4.66 4.03 -7.32
N VAL A 55 4.95 3.29 -6.23
CA VAL A 55 6.05 2.30 -6.19
C VAL A 55 5.87 1.25 -7.27
N LEU A 56 4.67 0.67 -7.35
CA LEU A 56 4.34 -0.33 -8.34
C LEU A 56 4.40 0.25 -9.76
N GLN A 57 3.87 1.46 -9.97
CA GLN A 57 3.93 2.14 -11.27
C GLN A 57 5.37 2.34 -11.75
N GLU A 58 6.26 2.77 -10.86
CA GLU A 58 7.68 2.96 -11.17
C GLU A 58 8.33 1.64 -11.62
N VAL A 59 8.08 0.53 -10.92
CA VAL A 59 8.58 -0.79 -11.32
C VAL A 59 8.05 -1.18 -12.70
N LEU A 60 6.73 -1.08 -12.93
CA LEU A 60 6.14 -1.47 -14.22
C LEU A 60 6.69 -0.62 -15.38
N ARG A 61 6.95 0.67 -15.14
CA ARG A 61 7.52 1.58 -16.13
C ARG A 61 8.94 1.16 -16.54
N CYS A 62 9.77 0.68 -15.61
CA CYS A 62 11.11 0.17 -15.92
C CYS A 62 11.10 -1.02 -16.89
N TYR A 63 10.02 -1.81 -16.89
CA TYR A 63 9.83 -2.94 -17.80
C TYR A 63 8.96 -2.61 -19.03
N SER A 64 8.71 -1.33 -19.29
CA SER A 64 7.89 -0.85 -20.43
C SER A 64 6.49 -1.47 -20.48
N ILE A 65 5.92 -1.78 -19.30
CA ILE A 65 4.58 -2.36 -19.19
C ILE A 65 3.54 -1.25 -19.40
N PRO A 66 2.57 -1.44 -20.31
CA PRO A 66 1.51 -0.46 -20.56
C PRO A 66 0.68 -0.11 -19.32
N GLU A 67 0.35 1.18 -19.14
CA GLU A 67 -0.43 1.68 -17.99
C GLU A 67 -1.83 1.06 -17.89
N ASN A 68 -2.45 0.66 -19.00
CA ASN A 68 -3.76 0.01 -18.99
C ASN A 68 -3.74 -1.36 -18.27
N LEU A 69 -2.57 -1.96 -18.07
CA LEU A 69 -2.41 -3.19 -17.28
C LEU A 69 -2.27 -2.93 -15.78
N PHE A 70 -1.98 -1.69 -15.37
CA PHE A 70 -1.71 -1.33 -13.97
C PHE A 70 -2.84 -1.76 -13.03
N GLY A 71 -4.09 -1.40 -13.33
CA GLY A 71 -5.22 -1.77 -12.49
C GLY A 71 -5.41 -3.29 -12.37
N LYS A 72 -5.16 -4.04 -13.44
CA LYS A 72 -5.21 -5.51 -13.42
C LYS A 72 -4.09 -6.09 -12.55
N VAL A 73 -2.88 -5.54 -12.64
CA VAL A 73 -1.74 -5.94 -11.81
C VAL A 73 -2.02 -5.67 -10.33
N CYS A 74 -2.58 -4.50 -9.97
CA CYS A 74 -2.97 -4.19 -8.59
C CYS A 74 -3.95 -5.21 -8.01
N ILE A 75 -4.98 -5.60 -8.78
CA ILE A 75 -5.97 -6.61 -8.34
C ILE A 75 -5.32 -7.98 -8.14
N ILE A 76 -4.34 -8.35 -8.97
CA ILE A 76 -3.62 -9.62 -8.82
C ILE A 76 -2.76 -9.58 -7.55
N ILE A 77 -2.02 -8.49 -7.33
CA ILE A 77 -1.14 -8.32 -6.16
C ILE A 77 -1.93 -8.28 -4.85
N ASP A 78 -3.12 -7.69 -4.84
CA ASP A 78 -3.98 -7.65 -3.64
C ASP A 78 -4.29 -9.07 -3.09
N LYS A 79 -4.26 -10.08 -3.96
CA LYS A 79 -4.47 -11.49 -3.57
C LYS A 79 -3.21 -12.17 -3.04
N ILE A 80 -2.06 -11.50 -2.98
CA ILE A 80 -0.77 -12.15 -2.65
C ILE A 80 -0.75 -12.77 -1.25
N GLU A 81 -1.57 -12.27 -0.32
CA GLU A 81 -1.74 -12.85 1.02
C GLU A 81 -2.79 -13.98 1.05
N GLU A 82 -3.66 -14.07 0.03
CA GLU A 82 -4.75 -15.05 -0.03
C GLU A 82 -4.42 -16.32 -0.82
N ILE A 83 -3.58 -16.22 -1.87
CA ILE A 83 -3.28 -17.34 -2.78
C ILE A 83 -1.77 -17.61 -2.92
N PRO A 84 -1.36 -18.83 -3.29
CA PRO A 84 0.05 -19.18 -3.43
C PRO A 84 0.80 -18.31 -4.46
N ILE A 85 2.06 -17.99 -4.17
CA ILE A 85 2.90 -17.14 -5.02
C ILE A 85 3.05 -17.66 -6.46
N ASP A 86 3.00 -18.98 -6.66
CA ASP A 86 3.08 -19.56 -8.00
C ASP A 86 1.80 -19.36 -8.82
N GLU A 87 0.65 -19.20 -8.17
CA GLU A 87 -0.58 -18.77 -8.84
C GLU A 87 -0.52 -17.29 -9.21
N ILE A 88 -0.01 -16.43 -8.32
CA ILE A 88 0.24 -15.01 -8.59
C ILE A 88 1.14 -14.83 -9.82
N LYS A 89 2.25 -15.57 -9.90
CA LYS A 89 3.15 -15.54 -11.07
C LYS A 89 2.43 -15.93 -12.36
N LYS A 90 1.53 -16.93 -12.31
CA LYS A 90 0.73 -17.35 -13.48
C LYS A 90 -0.25 -16.27 -13.89
N GLU A 91 -0.97 -15.65 -12.94
CA GLU A 91 -1.91 -14.56 -13.23
C GLU A 91 -1.18 -13.33 -13.84
N LEU A 92 -0.02 -12.96 -13.30
CA LEU A 92 0.79 -11.84 -13.83
C LEU A 92 1.31 -12.13 -15.25
N LYS A 93 1.80 -13.34 -15.51
CA LYS A 93 2.21 -13.75 -16.87
C LYS A 93 1.01 -13.73 -17.84
N ALA A 94 -0.15 -14.21 -17.41
CA ALA A 94 -1.38 -14.16 -18.20
C ALA A 94 -1.92 -12.72 -18.40
N ALA A 95 -1.52 -11.78 -17.54
CA ALA A 95 -1.79 -10.35 -17.70
C ALA A 95 -0.85 -9.67 -18.71
N GLY A 96 0.18 -10.36 -19.22
CA GLY A 96 1.10 -9.86 -20.24
C GLY A 96 2.46 -9.43 -19.71
N LEU A 97 2.81 -9.75 -18.47
CA LEU A 97 4.12 -9.40 -17.90
C LEU A 97 5.19 -10.43 -18.31
N SER A 98 6.39 -9.93 -18.61
CA SER A 98 7.56 -10.80 -18.87
C SER A 98 7.98 -11.52 -17.58
N GLN A 99 8.75 -12.61 -17.71
CA GLN A 99 9.22 -13.35 -16.54
C GLN A 99 10.13 -12.49 -15.65
N GLU A 100 10.96 -11.66 -16.27
CA GLU A 100 11.88 -10.73 -15.60
C GLU A 100 11.09 -9.69 -14.81
N ALA A 101 10.06 -9.10 -15.43
CA ALA A 101 9.20 -8.12 -14.77
C ALA A 101 8.45 -8.71 -13.58
N VAL A 102 7.95 -9.95 -13.70
CA VAL A 102 7.29 -10.66 -12.58
C VAL A 102 8.25 -10.90 -11.42
N LEU A 103 9.48 -11.34 -11.72
CA LEU A 103 10.47 -11.59 -10.67
C LEU A 103 10.86 -10.30 -9.93
N GLU A 104 11.11 -9.22 -10.66
CA GLU A 104 11.47 -7.95 -10.03
C GLU A 104 10.31 -7.37 -9.23
N LEU A 105 9.10 -7.42 -9.77
CA LEU A 105 7.90 -7.01 -9.06
C LEU A 105 7.76 -7.73 -7.72
N LEU A 106 7.91 -9.05 -7.70
CA LEU A 106 7.81 -9.83 -6.46
C LEU A 106 8.94 -9.52 -5.47
N GLN A 107 10.14 -9.19 -5.96
CA GLN A 107 11.21 -8.73 -5.10
C GLN A 107 10.88 -7.38 -4.46
N VAL A 108 10.38 -6.42 -5.23
CA VAL A 108 9.98 -5.11 -4.69
C VAL A 108 8.85 -5.24 -3.67
N LEU A 109 7.85 -6.10 -3.92
CA LEU A 109 6.75 -6.35 -2.96
C LEU A 109 7.23 -7.03 -1.66
N SER A 110 8.41 -7.64 -1.65
CA SER A 110 8.98 -8.25 -0.45
C SER A 110 9.68 -7.25 0.48
N VAL A 111 9.91 -6.01 0.02
CA VAL A 111 10.62 -4.97 0.76
C VAL A 111 9.78 -4.46 1.93
N LYS A 112 10.37 -4.46 3.13
CA LYS A 112 9.71 -4.05 4.40
C LYS A 112 10.34 -2.81 5.04
N SER A 113 11.30 -2.16 4.37
CA SER A 113 11.88 -0.89 4.83
C SER A 113 11.97 0.13 3.70
N LEU A 114 11.81 1.41 4.02
CA LEU A 114 11.99 2.49 3.05
C LEU A 114 13.43 2.55 2.54
N THR A 115 14.41 2.26 3.39
CA THR A 115 15.83 2.25 3.00
C THR A 115 16.12 1.19 1.93
N GLU A 116 15.60 -0.03 2.10
CA GLU A 116 15.74 -1.07 1.08
C GLU A 116 15.00 -0.71 -0.22
N LEU A 117 13.86 -0.01 -0.12
CA LEU A 117 13.14 0.47 -1.29
C LEU A 117 13.97 1.50 -2.08
N GLU A 118 14.63 2.43 -1.37
CA GLU A 118 15.52 3.44 -1.96
C GLU A 118 16.72 2.82 -2.66
N GLU A 119 17.32 1.79 -2.07
CA GLU A 119 18.45 1.08 -2.67
C GLU A 119 18.06 0.40 -3.99
N ARG A 120 16.81 -0.07 -4.09
CA ARG A 120 16.30 -0.74 -5.30
C ARG A 120 15.81 0.22 -6.38
N LEU A 121 15.01 1.22 -6.03
CA LEU A 121 14.37 2.13 -7.00
C LEU A 121 15.16 3.42 -7.23
N GLY A 122 16.15 3.71 -6.38
CA GLY A 122 16.85 4.97 -6.34
C GLY A 122 16.10 6.05 -5.55
N ASN A 123 16.83 7.05 -5.05
CA ASN A 123 16.32 8.05 -4.11
C ASN A 123 15.48 9.18 -4.74
N SER A 124 15.08 9.05 -6.02
CA SER A 124 14.53 10.15 -6.83
C SER A 124 13.07 9.95 -7.26
N GLY A 125 12.42 8.86 -6.81
CA GLY A 125 11.02 8.57 -7.12
C GLY A 125 10.06 9.44 -6.31
N GLU A 126 8.97 9.87 -6.94
CA GLU A 126 7.88 10.60 -6.26
C GLU A 126 7.27 9.73 -5.16
N ALA A 127 7.22 8.41 -5.38
CA ALA A 127 6.72 7.45 -4.40
C ALA A 127 7.49 7.49 -3.08
N ILE A 128 8.83 7.54 -3.14
CA ILE A 128 9.70 7.57 -1.96
C ILE A 128 9.59 8.91 -1.26
N ALA A 129 9.50 10.01 -2.01
CA ALA A 129 9.32 11.35 -1.44
C ALA A 129 8.02 11.44 -0.63
N ASP A 130 6.90 11.00 -1.22
CA ASP A 130 5.59 10.96 -0.57
C ASP A 130 5.62 10.09 0.70
N LEU A 131 6.20 8.90 0.63
CA LEU A 131 6.32 8.01 1.78
C LEU A 131 7.14 8.65 2.90
N LYS A 132 8.30 9.22 2.60
CA LYS A 132 9.12 9.92 3.60
C LYS A 132 8.39 11.08 4.25
N GLU A 133 7.67 11.87 3.45
CA GLU A 133 6.87 12.98 3.97
C GLU A 133 5.79 12.47 4.93
N LEU A 134 5.10 11.38 4.58
CA LEU A 134 4.09 10.76 5.43
C LEU A 134 4.68 10.27 6.76
N PHE A 135 5.82 9.57 6.74
CA PHE A 135 6.48 9.13 7.97
C PHE A 135 6.95 10.32 8.83
N SER A 136 7.43 11.40 8.20
CA SER A 136 7.79 12.64 8.91
C SER A 136 6.57 13.32 9.55
N LEU A 137 5.44 13.39 8.85
CA LEU A 137 4.19 13.93 9.39
C LEU A 137 3.69 13.09 10.56
N ALA A 138 3.78 11.77 10.46
CA ALA A 138 3.37 10.88 11.53
C ALA A 138 4.20 11.02 12.81
N GLU A 139 5.50 11.30 12.67
CA GLU A 139 6.35 11.66 13.80
C GLU A 139 5.87 12.96 14.45
N LYS A 140 5.60 14.01 13.64
CA LYS A 140 5.09 15.31 14.12
C LYS A 140 3.72 15.20 14.78
N PHE A 141 2.85 14.33 14.28
CA PHE A 141 1.51 14.09 14.83
C PHE A 141 1.53 13.10 16.01
N GLY A 142 2.68 12.48 16.32
CA GLY A 142 2.86 11.62 17.49
C GLY A 142 2.26 10.22 17.35
N TYR A 143 2.24 9.66 16.13
CA TYR A 143 1.81 8.29 15.87
C TYR A 143 2.78 7.47 15.00
N SER A 144 4.03 7.91 14.82
CA SER A 144 5.04 7.17 14.04
C SER A 144 5.19 5.69 14.43
N LYS A 145 5.04 5.36 15.72
CA LYS A 145 5.10 3.96 16.22
C LYS A 145 3.98 3.05 15.71
N TRP A 146 2.89 3.64 15.21
CA TRP A 146 1.75 2.93 14.66
C TRP A 146 1.96 2.58 13.18
N LEU A 147 2.95 3.16 12.52
CA LEU A 147 3.19 2.98 11.09
C LEU A 147 4.31 1.97 10.83
N GLN A 148 4.07 1.11 9.84
CA GLN A 148 5.05 0.23 9.26
C GLN A 148 5.00 0.35 7.73
N PHE A 149 6.16 0.47 7.10
CA PHE A 149 6.22 0.39 5.65
C PHE A 149 6.11 -1.07 5.20
N ASP A 150 5.28 -1.32 4.20
CA ASP A 150 5.17 -2.64 3.58
C ASP A 150 4.82 -2.49 2.10
N ALA A 151 5.79 -2.78 1.22
CA ALA A 151 5.62 -2.66 -0.22
C ALA A 151 4.49 -3.56 -0.78
N SER A 152 4.09 -4.64 -0.10
CA SER A 152 3.03 -5.53 -0.59
C SER A 152 1.62 -4.95 -0.48
N VAL A 153 1.43 -3.84 0.25
CA VAL A 153 0.12 -3.20 0.38
C VAL A 153 -0.20 -2.42 -0.91
N VAL A 154 -1.22 -2.87 -1.65
CA VAL A 154 -1.67 -2.20 -2.89
C VAL A 154 -3.16 -1.84 -2.87
N ARG A 155 -3.95 -2.57 -2.06
CA ARG A 155 -5.42 -2.50 -1.93
C ARG A 155 -6.14 -2.85 -3.24
N GLY A 156 -7.23 -3.59 -3.19
CA GLY A 156 -7.90 -4.11 -4.40
C GLY A 156 -8.74 -3.11 -5.21
N LEU A 157 -8.99 -1.90 -4.70
CA LEU A 157 -9.90 -0.95 -5.37
C LEU A 157 -9.18 -0.15 -6.46
N ALA A 158 -9.71 -0.15 -7.68
CA ALA A 158 -9.01 0.39 -8.85
C ALA A 158 -8.69 1.91 -8.78
N TYR A 159 -9.41 2.68 -7.97
CA TYR A 159 -9.31 4.15 -7.96
C TYR A 159 -8.17 4.73 -7.12
N TYR A 160 -7.44 3.94 -6.33
CA TYR A 160 -6.29 4.47 -5.59
C TYR A 160 -5.14 4.81 -6.54
N THR A 161 -4.47 5.93 -6.30
CA THR A 161 -3.39 6.46 -7.16
C THR A 161 -2.09 6.72 -6.41
N GLY A 162 -2.14 6.98 -5.10
CA GLY A 162 -0.98 7.35 -4.28
C GLY A 162 -0.81 6.41 -3.08
N ILE A 163 -0.67 7.02 -1.90
CA ILE A 163 -0.55 6.30 -0.62
C ILE A 163 -1.76 5.40 -0.41
N VAL A 164 -1.49 4.19 0.08
CA VAL A 164 -2.49 3.21 0.52
C VAL A 164 -2.07 2.62 1.85
N PHE A 165 -3.05 2.30 2.70
CA PHE A 165 -2.81 1.73 4.03
C PHE A 165 -3.88 0.71 4.40
N GLU A 166 -3.54 -0.15 5.36
CA GLU A 166 -4.43 -1.15 5.97
C GLU A 166 -4.15 -1.41 7.44
#